data_AF-A0A482ZQS6-F1
#
_entry.id   AF-A0A482ZQS6-F1
#
_cell.length_a   1.000
_cell.length_b   1.000
_cell.length_c   1.000
_cell.angle_alpha   90.00
_cell.angle_beta   90.00
_cell.angle_gamma   90.00
#
_symmetry.space_group_name_H-M   'P 1'
#
loop_
_entity.id
_entity.type
_entity.pdbx_description
1 polymer ?
#
loop_
_entity_poly.entity_id
_entity_poly.type
_entity_poly.pdbx_seq_one_letter_code
_entity_poly.pdbx_strand_id
1 'polypeptide(L)'
;MKSLQELSREYSRNIIDQKTYREARGKLIQAICANEIEVIDKTYLPPLDILATPNPSQTSDESLPKNSTTENSQVQETSSSSSKNYILLFSIIVFLCFIVFIIPFKFTSENNRKAQDLIVATAIPPWKTLITQFLQQKNWQKPHMDTFIESWENDLTETDMLVASTSPEMKRLANAIYQRLLDKRALLSLDEYADIVTDQQKLIDFAEKLQIDDERLFVIEKPNQL
;
A
#
# COMPACT_ATOMS: atom_id res chain seq x y z
N MET A 1 -9.10 -28.82 -5.57
CA MET A 1 -9.08 -27.42 -5.08
C MET A 1 -9.40 -26.50 -6.27
N LYS A 2 -10.31 -25.53 -6.12
CA LYS A 2 -10.65 -24.59 -7.20
C LYS A 2 -9.49 -23.63 -7.43
N SER A 3 -9.25 -23.19 -8.67
CA SER A 3 -8.25 -22.15 -8.96
C SER A 3 -8.77 -20.75 -8.65
N LEU A 4 -7.86 -19.77 -8.48
CA LEU A 4 -8.22 -18.34 -8.36
C LEU A 4 -9.11 -17.85 -9.51
N GLN A 5 -8.84 -18.34 -10.73
CA GLN A 5 -9.58 -18.00 -11.93
C GLN A 5 -11.01 -18.56 -11.91
N GLU A 6 -11.17 -19.80 -11.44
CA GLU A 6 -12.48 -20.43 -11.30
C GLU A 6 -13.31 -19.77 -10.21
N LEU A 7 -12.69 -19.42 -9.09
CA LEU A 7 -13.34 -18.67 -8.00
C LEU A 7 -13.85 -17.30 -8.48
N SER A 8 -13.02 -16.59 -9.25
CA SER A 8 -13.41 -15.30 -9.86
C SER A 8 -14.56 -15.48 -10.86
N ARG A 9 -14.56 -16.56 -11.64
CA ARG A 9 -15.63 -16.86 -12.60
C ARG A 9 -16.96 -17.15 -11.88
N GLU A 10 -16.95 -17.92 -10.80
CA GLU A 10 -18.15 -18.21 -10.03
C GLU A 10 -18.75 -16.96 -9.38
N TYR A 11 -17.89 -16.10 -8.83
CA TYR A 11 -18.33 -14.81 -8.28
C TYR A 11 -18.94 -13.92 -9.37
N SER A 12 -18.31 -13.81 -10.55
CA SER A 12 -18.85 -13.01 -11.66
C SER A 12 -20.19 -13.51 -12.20
N ARG A 13 -20.51 -14.79 -11.97
CA ARG A 13 -21.77 -15.42 -12.35
C ARG A 13 -22.82 -15.38 -11.23
N ASN A 14 -22.55 -14.71 -10.12
CA ASN A 14 -23.38 -14.70 -8.91
C ASN A 14 -23.69 -16.11 -8.37
N ILE A 15 -22.79 -17.08 -8.61
CA ILE A 15 -22.93 -18.47 -8.10
C ILE A 15 -22.54 -18.53 -6.62
N ILE A 16 -21.56 -17.72 -6.23
CA ILE A 16 -21.10 -17.57 -4.85
C ILE A 16 -21.27 -16.12 -4.43
N ASP A 17 -21.60 -15.89 -3.16
CA ASP A 17 -21.70 -14.55 -2.59
C ASP A 17 -20.30 -13.96 -2.31
N GLN A 18 -20.26 -12.65 -2.07
CA GLN A 18 -19.01 -11.93 -1.85
C GLN A 18 -18.23 -12.47 -0.65
N LYS A 19 -18.93 -12.86 0.43
CA LYS A 19 -18.32 -13.42 1.63
C LYS A 19 -17.65 -14.76 1.35
N THR A 20 -18.35 -15.69 0.69
CA THR A 20 -17.79 -17.00 0.32
C THR A 20 -16.61 -16.83 -0.63
N TYR A 21 -16.69 -15.89 -1.58
CA TYR A 21 -15.57 -15.58 -2.47
C TYR A 21 -14.33 -15.10 -1.69
N ARG A 22 -14.51 -14.17 -0.73
CA ARG A 22 -13.40 -13.65 0.10
C ARG A 22 -12.75 -14.75 0.94
N GLU A 23 -13.55 -15.57 1.62
CA GLU A 23 -13.05 -16.66 2.46
C GLU A 23 -12.27 -17.70 1.64
N ALA A 24 -12.84 -18.13 0.50
CA ALA A 24 -12.19 -19.11 -0.36
C ALA A 24 -10.92 -18.56 -1.02
N ARG A 25 -10.92 -17.27 -1.42
CA ARG A 25 -9.73 -16.60 -1.96
C ARG A 25 -8.62 -16.50 -0.92
N GLY A 26 -8.95 -16.15 0.33
CA GLY A 26 -8.01 -16.07 1.43
C GLY A 26 -7.33 -17.41 1.71
N LYS A 27 -8.12 -18.49 1.81
CA LYS A 27 -7.60 -19.86 1.98
C LYS A 27 -6.67 -20.26 0.84
N LEU A 28 -7.01 -19.91 -0.40
CA LEU A 28 -6.18 -20.26 -1.55
C LEU A 28 -4.84 -19.53 -1.53
N ILE A 29 -4.84 -18.22 -1.24
CA ILE A 29 -3.62 -17.42 -1.14
C ILE A 29 -2.73 -17.95 0.00
N GLN A 30 -3.34 -18.28 1.15
CA GLN A 30 -2.62 -18.83 2.28
C GLN A 30 -1.95 -20.17 1.93
N ALA A 31 -2.66 -21.06 1.24
CA ALA A 31 -2.11 -22.35 0.80
C ALA A 31 -1.01 -22.19 -0.26
N ILE A 32 -1.12 -21.20 -1.17
CA ILE A 32 -0.03 -20.84 -2.10
C ILE A 32 1.20 -20.36 -1.32
N CYS A 33 1.02 -19.46 -0.33
CA CYS A 33 2.11 -18.95 0.49
C CYS A 33 2.75 -20.04 1.38
N ALA A 34 1.96 -21.03 1.81
CA ALA A 34 2.43 -22.20 2.54
C ALA A 34 3.10 -23.24 1.64
N ASN A 35 3.16 -23.00 0.32
CA ASN A 35 3.69 -23.92 -0.68
C ASN A 35 2.92 -25.27 -0.73
N GLU A 36 1.67 -25.27 -0.28
CA GLU A 36 0.74 -26.42 -0.33
C GLU A 36 0.10 -26.56 -1.72
N ILE A 37 0.03 -25.47 -2.47
CA ILE A 37 -0.47 -25.44 -3.85
C ILE A 37 0.68 -25.02 -4.76
N GLU A 38 1.04 -25.91 -5.70
CA GLU A 38 2.03 -25.61 -6.73
C GLU A 38 1.43 -24.64 -7.76
N VAL A 39 2.04 -23.47 -7.89
CA VAL A 39 1.67 -22.48 -8.90
C VAL A 39 2.35 -22.87 -10.20
N ILE A 40 1.59 -23.45 -11.12
CA ILE A 40 2.08 -23.72 -12.48
C ILE A 40 2.32 -22.38 -13.17
N ASP A 41 3.59 -22.03 -13.36
CA ASP A 41 3.98 -20.87 -14.14
C ASP A 41 3.55 -21.12 -15.60
N LYS A 42 2.44 -20.50 -15.99
CA LYS A 42 2.06 -20.47 -17.40
C LYS A 42 3.02 -19.50 -18.06
N THR A 43 4.03 -20.04 -18.74
CA THR A 43 4.88 -19.25 -19.63
C THR A 43 3.97 -18.50 -20.60
N TYR A 44 3.79 -17.21 -20.37
CA TYR A 44 3.07 -16.35 -21.29
C TYR A 44 3.94 -16.24 -22.54
N LEU A 45 3.48 -16.87 -23.62
CA LEU A 45 4.05 -16.61 -24.92
C LEU A 45 3.97 -15.10 -25.16
N PRO A 46 5.05 -14.46 -25.66
CA PRO A 46 5.00 -13.05 -25.99
C PRO A 46 3.80 -12.81 -26.91
N PRO A 47 3.05 -11.70 -26.72
CA PRO A 47 1.95 -11.38 -27.60
C PRO A 47 2.48 -11.44 -29.03
N LEU A 48 1.84 -12.27 -29.87
CA LEU A 48 2.16 -12.33 -31.29
C LEU A 48 2.07 -10.89 -31.81
N ASP A 49 3.13 -10.40 -32.44
CA ASP A 49 3.09 -9.14 -33.18
C ASP A 49 2.08 -9.30 -34.31
N ILE A 50 0.82 -8.97 -34.04
CA ILE A 50 -0.24 -8.93 -35.03
C ILE A 50 -0.08 -7.62 -35.81
N LEU A 51 0.99 -7.53 -36.59
CA LEU A 51 1.03 -6.65 -37.75
C LEU A 51 0.08 -7.23 -38.81
N ALA A 52 -1.20 -6.91 -38.66
CA ALA A 52 -2.16 -6.63 -39.74
C ALA A 52 -3.59 -6.83 -39.22
N THR A 53 -4.30 -5.73 -39.08
CA THR A 53 -5.76 -5.71 -39.14
C THR A 53 -6.21 -6.31 -40.49
N PRO A 54 -7.18 -7.24 -40.49
CA PRO A 54 -8.35 -6.95 -41.30
C PRO A 54 -9.67 -7.28 -40.58
N ASN A 55 -10.52 -6.24 -40.54
CA ASN A 55 -11.97 -6.22 -40.78
C ASN A 55 -12.89 -7.25 -40.08
N PRO A 56 -13.92 -6.80 -39.33
CA PRO A 56 -14.91 -7.68 -38.71
C PRO A 56 -16.04 -8.01 -39.70
N SER A 57 -16.27 -9.29 -39.99
CA SER A 57 -17.57 -9.84 -40.43
C SER A 57 -17.51 -11.37 -40.64
N GLN A 58 -18.66 -12.02 -40.36
CA GLN A 58 -19.01 -13.46 -40.51
C GLN A 58 -18.67 -14.31 -39.27
N THR A 59 -19.57 -14.57 -38.32
CA THR A 59 -20.86 -15.33 -38.36
C THR A 59 -20.67 -16.77 -38.85
N SER A 60 -20.62 -17.73 -37.91
CA SER A 60 -21.58 -18.84 -37.79
C SER A 60 -21.07 -19.96 -36.86
N ASP A 61 -21.94 -20.28 -35.91
CA ASP A 61 -22.38 -21.62 -35.50
C ASP A 61 -21.43 -22.64 -34.83
N GLU A 62 -21.93 -23.09 -33.67
CA GLU A 62 -22.07 -24.50 -33.29
C GLU A 62 -20.84 -25.25 -32.73
N SER A 63 -20.84 -25.48 -31.41
CA SER A 63 -21.19 -26.80 -30.84
C SER A 63 -20.90 -26.90 -29.33
N LEU A 64 -21.90 -27.45 -28.62
CA LEU A 64 -21.84 -27.98 -27.25
C LEU A 64 -20.98 -29.26 -27.18
N PRO A 65 -20.46 -29.63 -25.99
CA PRO A 65 -21.07 -30.73 -25.21
C PRO A 65 -21.11 -30.42 -23.69
N LYS A 66 -22.20 -30.60 -22.94
CA LYS A 66 -22.90 -31.80 -22.43
C LYS A 66 -22.13 -32.63 -21.37
N ASN A 67 -22.57 -32.46 -20.12
CA ASN A 67 -22.61 -33.36 -18.95
C ASN A 67 -21.35 -34.02 -18.38
N SER A 68 -21.15 -33.82 -17.07
CA SER A 68 -21.21 -34.91 -16.07
C SER A 68 -21.34 -34.40 -14.64
N THR A 69 -22.51 -34.66 -14.06
CA THR A 69 -22.85 -34.78 -12.63
C THR A 69 -21.94 -35.78 -11.91
N THR A 70 -21.65 -35.59 -10.60
CA THR A 70 -21.84 -36.59 -9.48
C THR A 70 -21.15 -36.15 -8.16
N GLU A 71 -21.90 -36.32 -7.05
CA GLU A 71 -21.56 -36.47 -5.61
C GLU A 71 -20.71 -35.42 -4.87
N ASN A 72 -21.22 -34.70 -3.86
CA ASN A 72 -21.70 -35.09 -2.51
C ASN A 72 -20.61 -35.63 -1.57
N SER A 73 -20.24 -34.82 -0.56
CA SER A 73 -19.84 -35.28 0.78
C SER A 73 -19.78 -34.10 1.77
N GLN A 74 -20.74 -34.08 2.69
CA GLN A 74 -20.63 -33.51 4.04
C GLN A 74 -19.49 -34.17 4.84
N VAL A 75 -18.80 -33.41 5.71
CA VAL A 75 -18.29 -33.78 7.07
C VAL A 75 -17.81 -32.45 7.70
N GLN A 76 -18.50 -31.84 8.67
CA GLN A 76 -18.52 -32.05 10.13
C GLN A 76 -17.55 -31.13 10.91
N GLU A 77 -18.12 -30.44 11.90
CA GLU A 77 -17.50 -29.55 12.89
C GLU A 77 -16.50 -30.26 13.81
N THR A 78 -15.50 -29.52 14.34
CA THR A 78 -15.09 -29.58 15.76
C THR A 78 -14.40 -28.29 16.23
N SER A 79 -15.09 -27.57 17.12
CA SER A 79 -14.69 -26.97 18.41
C SER A 79 -13.23 -26.56 18.73
N SER A 80 -13.11 -25.32 19.25
CA SER A 80 -12.62 -24.91 20.59
C SER A 80 -11.17 -25.18 21.04
N SER A 81 -10.50 -24.12 21.52
CA SER A 81 -9.71 -24.07 22.78
C SER A 81 -8.77 -22.85 22.76
N SER A 82 -8.92 -21.87 23.67
CA SER A 82 -8.15 -21.72 24.94
C SER A 82 -6.65 -21.45 24.70
N SER A 83 -5.97 -20.44 25.24
CA SER A 83 -6.15 -19.67 26.47
C SER A 83 -5.32 -18.39 26.44
N LYS A 84 -5.77 -17.41 27.22
CA LYS A 84 -5.11 -16.14 27.57
C LYS A 84 -3.84 -16.43 28.40
N ASN A 85 -2.70 -15.77 28.11
CA ASN A 85 -1.59 -15.47 29.05
C ASN A 85 -0.42 -14.64 28.41
N TYR A 86 -0.68 -13.51 27.75
CA TYR A 86 0.41 -12.65 27.20
C TYR A 86 0.48 -11.21 27.76
N ILE A 87 -0.35 -10.88 28.76
CA ILE A 87 -0.53 -9.49 29.19
C ILE A 87 0.53 -8.99 30.20
N LEU A 88 1.34 -9.88 30.81
CA LEU A 88 2.30 -9.48 31.85
C LEU A 88 3.76 -9.30 31.41
N LEU A 89 4.15 -9.68 30.18
CA LEU A 89 5.55 -9.57 29.71
C LEU A 89 5.86 -8.27 28.94
N PHE A 90 4.85 -7.52 28.49
CA PHE A 90 5.08 -6.28 27.71
C PHE A 90 5.45 -5.05 28.55
N SER A 91 5.14 -5.03 29.86
CA SER A 91 5.34 -3.85 30.72
C SER A 91 6.82 -3.53 31.00
N ILE A 92 7.67 -4.55 31.11
CA ILE A 92 9.10 -4.38 31.46
C ILE A 92 9.91 -3.87 30.25
N ILE A 93 9.56 -4.28 29.03
CA ILE A 93 10.29 -3.90 27.81
C ILE A 93 10.04 -2.43 27.45
N VAL A 94 8.81 -1.92 27.65
CA VAL A 94 8.50 -0.51 27.36
C VAL A 94 9.21 0.44 28.33
N PHE A 95 9.36 0.04 29.61
CA PHE A 95 10.04 0.88 30.60
C PHE A 95 11.55 0.99 30.35
N LEU A 96 12.18 -0.06 29.80
CA LEU A 96 13.61 -0.06 29.49
C LEU A 96 13.95 0.78 28.25
N CYS A 97 13.05 0.87 27.26
CA CYS A 97 13.21 1.76 26.10
C CYS A 97 13.12 3.25 26.46
N PHE A 98 12.36 3.63 27.49
CA PHE A 98 12.21 5.04 27.88
C PHE A 98 13.46 5.62 28.56
N ILE A 99 14.25 4.80 29.25
CA ILE A 99 15.47 5.28 29.94
C ILE A 99 16.59 5.63 28.95
N VAL A 100 16.63 5.01 27.77
CA VAL A 100 17.65 5.30 26.74
C VAL A 100 17.37 6.62 26.00
N PHE A 101 16.12 7.11 26.00
CA PHE A 101 15.74 8.34 25.28
C PHE A 101 15.90 9.64 26.08
N ILE A 102 16.21 9.59 27.38
CA ILE A 102 16.34 10.77 28.26
C ILE A 102 17.83 11.11 28.51
N ILE A 103 18.68 11.00 27.49
CA ILE A 103 20.00 11.65 27.52
C ILE A 103 19.99 12.76 26.48
N PRO A 104 19.91 14.05 26.86
CA PRO A 104 20.12 15.14 25.93
C PRO A 104 21.60 15.11 25.50
N PHE A 105 21.86 14.56 24.32
CA PHE A 105 23.18 14.59 23.68
C PHE A 105 23.51 16.02 23.26
N LYS A 106 23.99 16.82 24.22
CA LYS A 106 24.61 18.12 23.97
C LYS A 106 26.02 17.88 23.44
N PHE A 107 26.12 17.65 22.13
CA PHE A 107 27.40 17.68 21.44
C PHE A 107 27.84 19.12 21.25
N THR A 108 28.52 19.66 22.26
CA THR A 108 29.28 20.91 22.13
C THR A 108 30.55 20.59 21.33
N SER A 109 30.59 20.99 20.05
CA SER A 109 31.79 20.90 19.23
C SER A 109 32.51 22.25 19.26
N GLU A 110 33.48 22.38 20.16
CA GLU A 110 34.42 23.50 20.20
C GLU A 110 35.50 23.36 19.12
N ASN A 111 35.63 24.42 18.32
CA ASN A 111 36.77 24.88 17.53
C ASN A 111 37.96 23.92 17.30
N ASN A 112 38.11 23.49 16.05
CA ASN A 112 39.43 23.34 15.43
C ASN A 112 39.42 23.97 14.04
N ARG A 113 39.77 25.26 13.97
CA ARG A 113 40.19 25.93 12.74
C ARG A 113 41.60 25.47 12.39
N LYS A 114 41.72 24.56 11.43
CA LYS A 114 42.90 24.47 10.55
C LYS A 114 42.42 24.35 9.11
N ALA A 115 43.06 25.14 8.26
CA ALA A 115 42.77 25.34 6.84
C ALA A 115 42.44 24.02 6.12
N GLN A 116 41.24 23.96 5.54
CA GLN A 116 40.90 23.04 4.46
C GLN A 116 40.63 23.88 3.22
N ASP A 117 41.43 23.59 2.19
CA ASP A 117 41.17 23.97 0.81
C ASP A 117 39.72 23.66 0.43
N LEU A 118 39.15 24.55 -0.39
CA LEU A 118 37.79 24.52 -0.91
C LEU A 118 37.49 23.22 -1.67
N ILE A 119 36.98 22.22 -0.97
CA ILE A 119 35.92 21.36 -1.51
C ILE A 119 34.63 22.00 -1.00
N VAL A 120 33.88 22.64 -1.88
CA VAL A 120 32.51 23.07 -1.58
C VAL A 120 31.71 21.78 -1.36
N ALA A 121 31.70 21.27 -0.13
CA ALA A 121 30.79 20.24 0.29
C ALA A 121 29.39 20.82 0.09
N THR A 122 28.70 20.36 -0.96
CA THR A 122 27.33 20.75 -1.24
C THR A 122 26.50 20.31 -0.03
N ALA A 123 26.17 21.26 0.84
CA ALA A 123 25.37 20.99 2.02
C ALA A 123 24.05 20.34 1.55
N ILE A 124 23.70 19.21 2.14
CA ILE A 124 22.45 18.52 1.81
C ILE A 124 21.33 19.48 2.20
N PRO A 125 20.43 19.85 1.27
CA PRO A 125 19.38 20.80 1.59
C PRO A 125 18.41 20.20 2.62
N PRO A 126 17.86 21.01 3.54
CA PRO A 126 17.04 20.52 4.67
C PRO A 126 15.80 19.75 4.21
N TRP A 127 15.13 20.22 3.14
CA TRP A 127 13.95 19.56 2.57
C TRP A 127 14.23 18.12 2.13
N LYS A 128 15.43 17.84 1.62
CA LYS A 128 15.81 16.52 1.13
C LYS A 128 15.93 15.53 2.28
N THR A 129 16.53 15.96 3.38
CA THR A 129 16.62 15.16 4.61
C THR A 129 15.23 14.85 5.15
N LEU A 130 14.38 15.87 5.21
CA LEU A 130 13.03 15.76 5.75
C LEU A 130 12.14 14.79 4.93
N ILE A 131 12.09 14.93 3.59
CA ILE A 131 11.38 13.98 2.71
C ILE A 131 11.94 12.56 2.85
N THR A 132 13.27 12.43 2.84
CA THR A 132 13.92 11.10 2.88
C THR A 132 13.62 10.38 4.20
N GLN A 133 13.71 11.08 5.33
CA GLN A 133 13.42 10.52 6.64
C GLN A 133 11.96 10.08 6.75
N PHE A 134 11.02 10.91 6.30
CA PHE A 134 9.60 10.57 6.30
C PHE A 134 9.31 9.30 5.49
N LEU A 135 9.86 9.22 4.27
CA LEU A 135 9.71 8.05 3.41
C LEU A 135 10.36 6.78 3.99
N GLN A 136 11.47 6.91 4.73
CA GLN A 136 12.13 5.79 5.39
C GLN A 136 11.33 5.25 6.58
N GLN A 137 10.71 6.13 7.36
CA GLN A 137 9.88 5.74 8.51
C GLN A 137 8.62 4.97 8.09
N LYS A 138 8.12 5.21 6.87
CA LYS A 138 6.90 4.58 6.31
C LYS A 138 5.67 4.73 7.22
N ASN A 139 5.65 5.72 8.10
CA ASN A 139 4.58 5.97 9.04
C ASN A 139 3.63 7.02 8.49
N TRP A 140 2.47 6.57 8.00
CA TRP A 140 1.44 7.41 7.38
C TRP A 140 0.30 7.75 8.35
N GLN A 141 0.55 7.63 9.66
CA GLN A 141 -0.43 8.02 10.67
C GLN A 141 -0.49 9.54 10.77
N LYS A 142 -1.69 10.06 11.08
CA LYS A 142 -1.96 11.50 11.17
C LYS A 142 -0.93 12.29 12.00
N PRO A 143 -0.53 11.85 13.23
CA PRO A 143 0.45 12.60 14.01
C PRO A 143 1.80 12.77 13.29
N HIS A 144 2.26 11.75 12.56
CA HIS A 144 3.52 11.81 11.82
C HIS A 144 3.44 12.70 10.58
N MET A 145 2.30 12.68 9.89
CA MET A 145 2.04 13.60 8.77
C MET A 145 1.95 15.04 9.26
N ASP A 146 1.29 15.29 10.40
CA ASP A 146 1.19 16.61 11.00
C ASP A 146 2.58 17.14 11.42
N THR A 147 3.40 16.32 12.10
CA THR A 147 4.79 16.70 12.44
C THR A 147 5.65 16.96 11.20
N PHE A 148 5.44 16.21 10.12
CA PHE A 148 6.12 16.46 8.85
C PHE A 148 5.74 17.83 8.28
N ILE A 149 4.44 18.14 8.22
CA ILE A 149 3.93 19.44 7.75
C ILE A 149 4.50 20.57 8.62
N GLU A 150 4.47 20.42 9.94
CA GLU A 150 5.03 21.43 10.85
C GLU A 150 6.51 21.69 10.57
N SER A 151 7.30 20.64 10.36
CA SER A 151 8.73 20.77 10.03
C SER A 151 8.91 21.37 8.61
N TRP A 152 8.06 20.98 7.66
CA TRP A 152 8.05 21.50 6.29
C TRP A 152 7.76 23.01 6.24
N GLU A 153 6.79 23.49 7.02
CA GLU A 153 6.38 24.89 7.04
C GLU A 153 7.29 25.77 7.91
N ASN A 154 7.84 25.23 9.01
CA ASN A 154 8.63 26.02 9.96
C ASN A 154 10.14 26.04 9.66
N ASP A 155 10.69 24.93 9.13
CA ASP A 155 12.15 24.79 8.96
C ASP A 155 12.62 25.14 7.53
N LEU A 156 11.70 25.25 6.57
CA LEU A 156 12.03 25.52 5.17
C LEU A 156 11.66 26.95 4.76
N THR A 157 12.51 27.54 3.93
CA THR A 157 12.18 28.81 3.28
C THR A 157 11.27 28.58 2.07
N GLU A 158 10.58 29.63 1.60
CA GLU A 158 9.79 29.55 0.36
C GLU A 158 10.64 29.13 -0.85
N THR A 159 11.91 29.55 -0.89
CA THR A 159 12.87 29.13 -1.91
C THR A 159 13.18 27.63 -1.81
N ASP A 160 13.36 27.12 -0.59
CA ASP A 160 13.58 25.68 -0.38
C ASP A 160 12.36 24.86 -0.79
N MET A 161 11.15 25.31 -0.44
CA MET A 161 9.89 24.65 -0.83
C MET A 161 9.74 24.63 -2.36
N LEU A 162 10.06 25.72 -3.06
CA LEU A 162 9.99 25.79 -4.52
C LEU A 162 11.04 24.87 -5.20
N VAL A 163 12.26 24.83 -4.68
CA VAL A 163 13.28 23.90 -5.18
C VAL A 163 12.86 22.45 -4.91
N ALA A 164 12.31 22.19 -3.73
CA ALA A 164 11.86 20.86 -3.35
C ALA A 164 10.68 20.39 -4.19
N SER A 165 9.71 21.25 -4.54
CA SER A 165 8.52 20.87 -5.32
C SER A 165 8.87 20.29 -6.69
N THR A 166 9.96 20.76 -7.30
CA THR A 166 10.45 20.27 -8.60
C THR A 166 11.45 19.11 -8.49
N SER A 167 11.83 18.72 -7.26
CA SER A 167 12.86 17.73 -7.00
C SER A 167 12.42 16.28 -7.29
N PRO A 168 13.36 15.37 -7.59
CA PRO A 168 13.09 13.93 -7.66
C PRO A 168 12.54 13.35 -6.36
N GLU A 169 12.97 13.83 -5.21
CA GLU A 169 12.51 13.36 -3.91
C GLU A 169 11.04 13.73 -3.65
N MET A 170 10.59 14.92 -4.05
CA MET A 170 9.18 15.27 -3.98
C MET A 170 8.34 14.40 -4.91
N LYS A 171 8.81 14.10 -6.13
CA LYS A 171 8.14 13.14 -7.02
C LYS A 171 8.01 11.76 -6.39
N ARG A 172 9.04 11.32 -5.63
CA ARG A 172 8.97 10.05 -4.87
C ARG A 172 7.94 10.12 -3.75
N LEU A 173 7.83 11.26 -3.04
CA LEU A 173 6.81 11.49 -2.03
C LEU A 173 5.41 11.45 -2.62
N ALA A 174 5.18 12.19 -3.71
CA ALA A 174 3.92 12.19 -4.46
C ALA A 174 3.52 10.78 -4.90
N ASN A 175 4.45 10.03 -5.50
CA ASN A 175 4.20 8.63 -5.88
C ASN A 175 3.87 7.74 -4.67
N ALA A 176 4.53 7.93 -3.53
CA ALA A 176 4.24 7.17 -2.32
C ALA A 176 2.84 7.48 -1.75
N ILE A 177 2.43 8.76 -1.75
CA ILE A 177 1.07 9.17 -1.38
C ILE A 177 0.06 8.52 -2.34
N TYR A 178 0.32 8.58 -3.65
CA TYR A 178 -0.55 7.97 -4.66
C TYR A 178 -0.72 6.46 -4.45
N GLN A 179 0.37 5.73 -4.19
CA GLN A 179 0.29 4.29 -3.88
C GLN A 179 -0.53 4.03 -2.63
N ARG A 180 -0.40 4.85 -1.57
CA ARG A 180 -1.23 4.72 -0.37
C ARG A 180 -2.71 5.00 -0.66
N LEU A 181 -3.02 5.96 -1.53
CA LEU A 181 -4.40 6.19 -1.97
C LEU A 181 -4.95 4.97 -2.70
N LEU A 182 -4.19 4.35 -3.60
CA LEU A 182 -4.60 3.11 -4.28
C LEU A 182 -4.82 1.95 -3.29
N ASP A 183 -3.92 1.78 -2.32
CA ASP A 183 -4.09 0.78 -1.25
C ASP A 183 -5.41 1.00 -0.51
N LYS A 184 -5.70 2.25 -0.11
CA LYS A 184 -6.94 2.60 0.59
C LYS A 184 -8.16 2.38 -0.31
N ARG A 185 -8.10 2.70 -1.60
CA ARG A 185 -9.20 2.42 -2.55
C ARG A 185 -9.48 0.93 -2.70
N ALA A 186 -8.44 0.09 -2.75
CA ALA A 186 -8.62 -1.36 -2.79
C ALA A 186 -9.39 -1.89 -1.56
N LEU A 187 -9.22 -1.22 -0.41
CA LEU A 187 -9.94 -1.53 0.81
C LEU A 187 -11.40 -1.05 0.81
N LEU A 188 -11.82 -0.10 -0.05
CA LEU A 188 -13.22 0.37 -0.11
C LEU A 188 -14.22 -0.75 -0.44
N SER A 189 -13.73 -1.87 -0.99
CA SER A 189 -14.54 -3.07 -1.20
C SER A 189 -14.94 -3.78 0.11
N LEU A 190 -14.32 -3.42 1.24
CA LEU A 190 -14.58 -3.93 2.59
C LEU A 190 -15.60 -3.01 3.29
N ASP A 191 -16.45 -3.58 4.16
CA ASP A 191 -17.57 -2.88 4.83
C ASP A 191 -17.16 -1.68 5.73
N GLU A 192 -15.87 -1.35 5.86
CA GLU A 192 -15.32 -0.24 6.66
C GLU A 192 -15.18 1.06 5.86
N TYR A 193 -16.23 1.42 5.12
CA TYR A 193 -16.20 2.51 4.13
C TYR A 193 -15.83 3.88 4.72
N ALA A 194 -16.40 4.25 5.87
CA ALA A 194 -16.27 5.60 6.44
C ALA A 194 -14.83 5.94 6.87
N ASP A 195 -14.15 4.99 7.50
CA ASP A 195 -12.77 5.18 7.97
C ASP A 195 -11.79 5.25 6.80
N ILE A 196 -12.05 4.46 5.75
CA ILE A 196 -11.20 4.44 4.54
C ILE A 196 -11.30 5.76 3.77
N VAL A 197 -12.51 6.29 3.57
CA VAL A 197 -12.69 7.61 2.93
C VAL A 197 -12.04 8.71 3.76
N THR A 198 -12.18 8.65 5.09
CA THR A 198 -11.53 9.59 6.00
C THR A 198 -10.01 9.54 5.88
N ASP A 199 -9.44 8.34 5.75
CA ASP A 199 -8.00 8.17 5.53
C ASP A 199 -7.52 8.64 4.15
N GLN A 200 -8.34 8.47 3.10
CA GLN A 200 -8.04 9.03 1.78
C GLN A 200 -8.01 10.56 1.84
N GLN A 201 -9.00 11.18 2.49
CA GLN A 201 -9.04 12.64 2.63
C GLN A 201 -7.80 13.17 3.36
N LYS A 202 -7.35 12.52 4.44
CA LYS A 202 -6.12 12.91 5.14
C LYS A 202 -4.88 12.92 4.23
N LEU A 203 -4.78 11.94 3.33
CA LEU A 203 -3.66 11.86 2.38
C LEU A 203 -3.73 12.95 1.31
N ILE A 204 -4.94 13.33 0.89
CA ILE A 204 -5.17 14.43 -0.05
C ILE A 204 -4.84 15.77 0.62
N ASP A 205 -5.36 16.02 1.82
CA ASP A 205 -5.06 17.24 2.60
C ASP A 205 -3.55 17.37 2.86
N PHE A 206 -2.88 16.25 3.13
CA PHE A 206 -1.43 16.20 3.28
C PHE A 206 -0.72 16.63 1.98
N ALA A 207 -1.14 16.11 0.82
CA ALA A 207 -0.57 16.50 -0.46
C ALA A 207 -0.83 17.98 -0.82
N GLU A 208 -2.02 18.50 -0.51
CA GLU A 208 -2.37 19.91 -0.72
C GLU A 208 -1.49 20.85 0.08
N LYS A 209 -1.28 20.55 1.37
CA LYS A 209 -0.40 21.36 2.23
C LYS A 209 1.04 21.42 1.73
N LEU A 210 1.49 20.36 1.07
CA LEU A 210 2.81 20.30 0.44
C LEU A 210 2.83 20.93 -0.97
N GLN A 211 1.70 21.43 -1.46
CA GLN A 211 1.53 22.00 -2.79
C GLN A 211 1.99 21.03 -3.90
N ILE A 212 1.68 19.74 -3.72
CA ILE A 212 2.00 18.72 -4.72
C ILE A 212 1.00 18.83 -5.86
N ASP A 213 1.47 19.37 -6.98
CA ASP A 213 0.71 19.46 -8.23
C ASP A 213 0.75 18.11 -8.97
N ASP A 214 -0.10 17.18 -8.54
CA ASP A 214 -0.28 15.87 -9.17
C ASP A 214 -1.77 15.52 -9.24
N GLU A 215 -2.35 15.67 -10.44
CA GLU A 215 -3.76 15.42 -10.72
C GLU A 215 -4.24 14.03 -10.25
N ARG A 216 -3.35 13.04 -10.18
CA ARG A 216 -3.68 11.67 -9.77
C ARG A 216 -4.08 11.57 -8.31
N LEU A 217 -3.68 12.53 -7.47
CA LEU A 217 -3.95 12.55 -6.03
C LEU A 217 -5.38 13.02 -5.72
N PHE A 218 -5.99 13.84 -6.57
CA PHE A 218 -7.25 14.55 -6.26
C PHE A 218 -8.53 13.80 -6.66
N VAL A 219 -8.42 12.56 -7.11
CA VAL A 219 -9.59 11.74 -7.46
C VAL A 219 -10.12 11.05 -6.20
N ILE A 220 -11.23 11.53 -5.65
CA ILE A 220 -11.94 10.84 -4.56
C ILE A 220 -12.96 9.88 -5.18
N GLU A 221 -12.81 8.58 -4.94
CA GLU A 221 -13.83 7.60 -5.34
C GLU A 221 -15.05 7.74 -4.42
N LYS A 222 -16.20 7.99 -5.05
CA LYS A 222 -17.49 8.02 -4.38
C LYS A 222 -18.02 6.58 -4.24
N PRO A 223 -18.89 6.30 -3.25
CA PRO A 223 -19.44 4.96 -3.13
C PRO A 223 -20.25 4.67 -4.39
N ASN A 224 -19.99 3.55 -5.04
CA ASN A 224 -20.92 3.01 -6.01
C ASN A 224 -22.24 2.78 -5.27
N GLN A 225 -23.22 3.64 -5.53
CA GLN A 225 -24.60 3.36 -5.17
C GLN A 225 -25.06 2.21 -6.06
N LEU A 226 -24.82 0.98 -5.60
CA LEU A 226 -25.44 -0.24 -6.14
C LEU A 226 -26.74 -0.50 -5.38
#